data_AF-A0ABD4WL40-F1
#
_entry.id   AF-A0ABD4WL40-F1
#
_cell.length_a   1.000
_cell.length_b   1.000
_cell.length_c   1.000
_cell.angle_alpha   90.00
_cell.angle_beta   90.00
_cell.angle_gamma   90.00
#
_symmetry.space_group_name_H-M   'P 1'
#
loop_
_entity.id
_entity.type
_entity.pdbx_description
1 polymer ?
#
loop_
_entity_poly.entity_id
_entity_poly.type
_entity_poly.pdbx_seq_one_letter_code
_entity_poly.pdbx_strand_id
1 'polypeptide(L)'
;MNCKNQYLKIVLSIAGLSAVPIAIFTLTSCDGSNVKSLVEAQPTPAGLYREYLSETRGQKELSFEDLTAYIGKWQTLKDSVTATMRRDTTYRAHSDIREECILLHDSVRAELSRLAMSKPRTYKEVLILKERFSSYTGDVELHRSAEEIRPFFAELDKRPACRGNKEQILSAYRNVLAETLNNGIHGNGDLKKFIEREDAAFRAFLSGLHELGEANMADITRDTEKCCSEVFFAAGRKEITYKDATIYMALRTDRRLIQNVRACLDNIRRGKVVTSEQAQAYVWMILQPYASLDGLCMTLLSPEDKETLYRMAAETPAAFEKLRRILPSEGDRLDELPGMLMEIFIASL
;
A
#
# COMPACT_ATOMS: atom_id res chain seq x y z
N MET A 1 5.65 5.43 26.21
CA MET A 1 6.88 4.83 25.64
C MET A 1 6.79 3.31 25.76
N ASN A 2 6.18 2.61 24.78
CA ASN A 2 6.28 1.15 24.54
C ASN A 2 5.23 0.66 23.51
N CYS A 3 5.26 1.18 22.28
CA CYS A 3 4.47 0.61 21.17
C CYS A 3 5.34 0.17 19.97
N LYS A 4 6.66 0.42 20.01
CA LYS A 4 7.61 0.00 18.96
C LYS A 4 8.23 -1.39 19.17
N ASN A 5 8.15 -1.97 20.38
CA ASN A 5 8.88 -3.20 20.72
C ASN A 5 8.12 -4.51 20.47
N GLN A 6 6.87 -4.47 20.02
CA GLN A 6 6.07 -5.68 19.80
C GLN A 6 6.01 -6.13 18.34
N TYR A 7 6.15 -5.20 17.38
CA TYR A 7 6.26 -5.51 15.95
C TYR A 7 7.59 -6.16 15.56
N LEU A 8 8.66 -5.96 16.35
CA LEU A 8 9.99 -6.50 16.06
C LEU A 8 10.17 -7.98 16.47
N LYS A 9 9.28 -8.53 17.32
CA LYS A 9 9.41 -9.92 17.81
C LYS A 9 8.76 -10.98 16.92
N ILE A 10 7.94 -10.60 15.95
CA ILE A 10 7.26 -11.55 15.05
C ILE A 10 8.09 -11.82 13.77
N VAL A 11 9.08 -10.97 13.46
CA VAL A 11 9.93 -11.10 12.25
C VAL A 11 11.14 -12.03 12.45
N LEU A 12 11.38 -12.55 13.67
CA LEU A 12 12.64 -13.22 14.03
C LEU A 12 12.57 -14.76 14.20
N SER A 13 11.62 -15.46 13.57
CA SER A 13 11.54 -16.93 13.74
C SER A 13 11.32 -17.76 12.47
N ILE A 14 11.68 -17.26 11.29
CA ILE A 14 11.74 -18.11 10.08
C ILE A 14 13.07 -17.88 9.36
N ALA A 15 14.12 -18.51 9.90
CA ALA A 15 15.34 -18.82 9.16
C ALA A 15 15.76 -20.24 9.52
N GLY A 16 15.00 -21.21 8.97
CA GLY A 16 15.26 -22.63 9.14
C GLY A 16 14.93 -23.36 7.85
N LEU A 17 16.00 -23.75 7.14
CA LEU A 17 16.07 -24.82 6.14
C LEU A 17 15.46 -24.54 4.77
N SER A 18 16.31 -24.21 3.79
CA SER A 18 16.18 -24.76 2.43
C SER A 18 17.54 -24.79 1.72
N ALA A 19 17.67 -25.75 0.83
CA ALA A 19 18.86 -26.52 0.55
C ALA A 19 19.86 -25.88 -0.42
N VAL A 20 21.13 -26.28 -0.24
CA VAL A 20 22.30 -25.98 -1.07
C VAL A 20 22.17 -26.59 -2.47
N PRO A 21 22.50 -25.86 -3.55
CA PRO A 21 23.04 -26.47 -4.75
C PRO A 21 24.58 -26.40 -4.72
N ILE A 22 25.22 -27.56 -4.62
CA ILE A 22 26.66 -27.72 -4.83
C ILE A 22 26.89 -27.52 -6.34
N ALA A 23 27.42 -26.37 -6.73
CA ALA A 23 28.01 -26.22 -8.05
C ALA A 23 29.52 -26.45 -7.92
N ILE A 24 29.99 -27.61 -8.40
CA ILE A 24 31.41 -27.89 -8.60
C ILE A 24 31.85 -27.05 -9.81
N PHE A 25 32.53 -25.94 -9.57
CA PHE A 25 33.27 -25.22 -10.60
C PHE A 25 34.72 -25.67 -10.58
N THR A 26 35.14 -26.32 -11.67
CA THR A 26 36.54 -26.61 -11.95
C THR A 26 37.28 -25.29 -12.17
N LEU A 27 38.16 -24.93 -11.24
CA LEU A 27 39.10 -23.81 -11.40
C LEU A 27 40.20 -24.23 -12.39
N THR A 28 40.18 -23.70 -13.61
CA THR A 28 41.40 -23.61 -14.42
C THR A 28 42.17 -22.38 -13.95
N SER A 29 43.25 -22.64 -13.21
CA SER A 29 44.28 -21.66 -12.88
C SER A 29 44.93 -21.15 -14.16
N CYS A 30 44.88 -19.84 -14.40
CA CYS A 30 45.77 -19.17 -15.33
C CYS A 30 46.68 -18.28 -14.51
N ASP A 31 47.89 -18.78 -14.29
CA ASP A 31 48.97 -18.06 -13.65
C ASP A 31 49.62 -17.09 -14.66
N GLY A 32 49.83 -15.85 -14.21
CA GLY A 32 50.83 -14.88 -14.67
C GLY A 32 50.95 -14.52 -16.16
N SER A 33 50.56 -13.28 -16.49
CA SER A 33 51.55 -12.33 -17.02
C SER A 33 51.09 -10.88 -16.83
N ASN A 34 52.00 -10.06 -16.29
CA ASN A 34 51.85 -8.62 -16.11
C ASN A 34 51.64 -7.92 -17.46
N VAL A 35 50.40 -7.53 -17.73
CA VAL A 35 50.09 -6.42 -18.63
C VAL A 35 49.30 -5.43 -17.79
N LYS A 36 49.85 -4.22 -17.59
CA LYS A 36 49.10 -3.08 -17.07
C LYS A 36 48.01 -2.74 -18.08
N SER A 37 46.91 -3.48 -18.02
CA SER A 37 45.64 -3.03 -18.54
C SER A 37 45.22 -1.86 -17.67
N LEU A 38 44.96 -0.72 -18.29
CA LEU A 38 44.23 0.38 -17.69
C LEU A 38 42.79 -0.14 -17.51
N VAL A 39 42.59 -1.03 -16.53
CA VAL A 39 41.26 -1.46 -16.10
C VAL A 39 40.68 -0.21 -15.47
N GLU A 40 39.77 0.44 -16.19
CA GLU A 40 38.91 1.49 -15.67
C GLU A 40 38.38 0.99 -14.33
N ALA A 41 38.82 1.64 -13.24
CA ALA A 41 38.52 1.18 -11.90
C ALA A 41 37.00 1.09 -11.78
N GLN A 42 36.48 -0.11 -11.51
CA GLN A 42 35.03 -0.31 -11.40
C GLN A 42 34.47 0.71 -10.41
N PRO A 43 33.42 1.46 -10.78
CA PRO A 43 32.92 2.54 -9.96
C PRO A 43 32.49 1.99 -8.60
N THR A 44 32.94 2.65 -7.53
CA THR A 44 32.59 2.24 -6.17
C THR A 44 31.09 2.43 -5.93
N PRO A 45 30.44 1.63 -5.06
CA PRO A 45 29.03 1.83 -4.71
C PRO A 45 28.69 3.26 -4.30
N ALA A 46 29.56 3.89 -3.50
CA ALA A 46 29.43 5.30 -3.12
C ALA A 46 29.62 6.24 -4.32
N GLY A 47 30.55 5.94 -5.24
CA GLY A 47 30.75 6.66 -6.49
C GLY A 47 29.48 6.73 -7.35
N LEU A 48 28.84 5.57 -7.56
CA LEU A 48 27.58 5.47 -8.31
C LEU A 48 26.46 6.30 -7.68
N TYR A 49 26.31 6.25 -6.35
CA TYR A 49 25.34 7.09 -5.67
C TYR A 49 25.66 8.59 -5.76
N ARG A 50 26.93 9.00 -5.67
CA ARG A 50 27.31 10.43 -5.80
C ARG A 50 27.02 10.96 -7.19
N GLU A 51 27.33 10.18 -8.23
CA GLU A 51 27.02 10.54 -9.62
C GLU A 51 25.51 10.71 -9.80
N TYR A 52 24.73 9.72 -9.35
CA TYR A 52 23.28 9.75 -9.47
C TYR A 52 22.64 10.88 -8.64
N LEU A 53 23.16 11.15 -7.44
CA LEU A 53 22.74 12.28 -6.61
C LEU A 53 23.02 13.61 -7.30
N SER A 54 24.19 13.76 -7.95
CA SER A 54 24.53 14.96 -8.72
C SER A 54 23.59 15.16 -9.90
N GLU A 55 23.28 14.09 -10.65
CA GLU A 55 22.29 14.12 -11.74
C GLU A 55 20.91 14.58 -11.22
N THR A 56 20.45 13.97 -10.12
CA THR A 56 19.14 14.24 -9.52
C THR A 56 19.05 15.67 -9.00
N ARG A 57 20.10 16.20 -8.36
CA ARG A 57 20.19 17.59 -7.88
C ARG A 57 20.17 18.61 -9.02
N GLY A 58 20.68 18.24 -10.20
CA GLY A 58 20.63 19.09 -11.38
C GLY A 58 19.22 19.37 -11.88
N GLN A 59 18.24 18.52 -11.51
CA GLN A 59 16.85 18.67 -11.93
C GLN A 59 16.10 19.62 -11.01
N LYS A 60 15.49 20.67 -11.56
CA LYS A 60 14.62 21.57 -10.79
C LYS A 60 13.23 20.99 -10.61
N GLU A 61 12.66 20.52 -11.71
CA GLU A 61 11.31 20.00 -11.81
C GLU A 61 11.29 18.81 -12.78
N LEU A 62 10.42 17.82 -12.53
CA LEU A 62 10.25 16.68 -13.42
C LEU A 62 8.77 16.47 -13.78
N SER A 63 8.52 16.06 -15.04
CA SER A 63 7.24 15.46 -15.39
C SER A 63 7.00 14.20 -14.57
N PHE A 64 5.76 13.70 -14.52
CA PHE A 64 5.49 12.44 -13.83
C PHE A 64 6.28 11.27 -14.43
N GLU A 65 6.31 11.16 -15.76
CA GLU A 65 7.06 10.09 -16.43
C GLU A 65 8.56 10.17 -16.14
N ASP A 66 9.15 11.37 -16.19
CA ASP A 66 10.57 11.53 -15.85
C ASP A 66 10.82 11.19 -14.38
N LEU A 67 9.97 11.65 -13.46
CA LEU A 67 10.10 11.32 -12.03
C LEU A 67 10.09 9.80 -11.82
N THR A 68 9.18 9.07 -12.46
CA THR A 68 9.17 7.61 -12.37
C THR A 68 10.43 6.99 -13.00
N ALA A 69 10.96 7.53 -14.10
CA ALA A 69 12.21 7.03 -14.67
C ALA A 69 13.39 7.19 -13.69
N TYR A 70 13.47 8.34 -13.00
CA TYR A 70 14.44 8.56 -11.93
C TYR A 70 14.22 7.58 -10.76
N ILE A 71 12.98 7.38 -10.30
CA ILE A 71 12.72 6.42 -9.21
C ILE A 71 13.14 4.98 -9.62
N GLY A 72 12.86 4.57 -10.86
CA GLY A 72 13.26 3.25 -11.37
C GLY A 72 14.77 3.07 -11.50
N LYS A 73 15.49 4.11 -11.98
CA LYS A 73 16.96 4.12 -11.97
C LYS A 73 17.52 4.00 -10.55
N TRP A 74 16.94 4.72 -9.59
CA TRP A 74 17.36 4.67 -8.19
C TRP A 74 17.15 3.29 -7.56
N GLN A 75 16.02 2.62 -7.83
CA GLN A 75 15.79 1.25 -7.37
C GLN A 75 16.80 0.26 -7.97
N THR A 76 17.08 0.37 -9.28
CA THR A 76 18.09 -0.47 -9.94
C THR A 76 19.48 -0.26 -9.34
N LEU A 77 19.83 0.99 -9.04
CA LEU A 77 21.08 1.35 -8.37
C LEU A 77 21.12 0.76 -6.95
N LYS A 78 20.05 0.90 -6.17
CA LYS A 78 19.91 0.35 -4.82
C LYS A 78 20.14 -1.17 -4.81
N ASP A 79 19.55 -1.89 -5.75
CA ASP A 79 19.67 -3.34 -5.86
C ASP A 79 21.10 -3.75 -6.24
N SER A 80 21.70 -3.03 -7.18
CA SER A 80 23.09 -3.26 -7.62
C SER A 80 24.10 -3.02 -6.49
N VAL A 81 23.94 -1.93 -5.75
CA VAL A 81 24.77 -1.61 -4.57
C VAL A 81 24.58 -2.66 -3.48
N THR A 82 23.34 -3.05 -3.20
CA THR A 82 23.02 -4.07 -2.19
C THR A 82 23.63 -5.43 -2.55
N ALA A 83 23.54 -5.84 -3.82
CA ALA A 83 24.16 -7.08 -4.30
C ALA A 83 25.68 -7.03 -4.18
N THR A 84 26.30 -5.90 -4.50
CA THR A 84 27.75 -5.68 -4.39
C THR A 84 28.22 -5.80 -2.94
N MET A 85 27.55 -5.10 -2.02
CA MET A 85 27.82 -5.16 -0.59
C MET A 85 27.60 -6.55 0.04
N ARG A 86 26.72 -7.38 -0.54
CA ARG A 86 26.50 -8.76 -0.07
C ARG A 86 27.61 -9.72 -0.51
N ARG A 87 28.18 -9.52 -1.71
CA ARG A 87 29.25 -10.36 -2.26
C ARG A 87 30.60 -10.07 -1.63
N ASP A 88 30.83 -8.82 -1.21
CA ASP A 88 32.07 -8.42 -0.58
C ASP A 88 32.09 -8.82 0.91
N THR A 89 32.74 -9.96 1.19
CA THR A 89 32.93 -10.46 2.56
C THR A 89 33.86 -9.58 3.40
N THR A 90 34.71 -8.76 2.77
CA THR A 90 35.61 -7.79 3.41
C THR A 90 34.92 -6.48 3.79
N TYR A 91 33.80 -6.15 3.14
CA TYR A 91 33.01 -4.94 3.45
C TYR A 91 32.37 -4.95 4.85
N ARG A 92 32.21 -6.13 5.48
CA ARG A 92 31.79 -6.21 6.89
C ARG A 92 32.82 -5.61 7.86
N ALA A 93 34.08 -5.47 7.44
CA ALA A 93 35.13 -4.82 8.20
C ALA A 93 35.21 -3.29 7.96
N HIS A 94 34.49 -2.75 6.97
CA HIS A 94 34.51 -1.34 6.59
C HIS A 94 33.15 -0.67 6.89
N SER A 95 32.91 -0.35 8.17
CA SER A 95 31.71 0.37 8.63
C SER A 95 31.46 1.66 7.85
N ASP A 96 32.53 2.39 7.56
CA ASP A 96 32.47 3.76 7.08
C ASP A 96 31.94 3.85 5.65
N ILE A 97 32.26 2.87 4.79
CA ILE A 97 31.79 2.87 3.40
C ILE A 97 30.32 2.44 3.31
N ARG A 98 29.89 1.53 4.20
CA ARG A 98 28.47 1.18 4.34
C ARG A 98 27.66 2.38 4.84
N GLU A 99 28.16 3.08 5.84
CA GLU A 99 27.53 4.28 6.38
C GLU A 99 27.42 5.38 5.32
N GLU A 100 28.50 5.62 4.57
CA GLU A 100 28.50 6.56 3.46
C GLU A 100 27.42 6.22 2.41
N CYS A 101 27.31 4.96 2.01
CA CYS A 101 26.28 4.56 1.04
C CYS A 101 24.85 4.72 1.57
N ILE A 102 24.62 4.51 2.88
CA ILE A 102 23.32 4.75 3.51
C ILE A 102 23.00 6.25 3.47
N LEU A 103 23.95 7.11 3.85
CA LEU A 103 23.77 8.56 3.80
C LEU A 103 23.51 9.09 2.39
N LEU A 104 24.22 8.54 1.40
CA LEU A 104 24.01 8.91 0.00
C LEU A 104 22.67 8.40 -0.53
N HIS A 105 22.27 7.18 -0.17
CA HIS A 105 20.95 6.64 -0.48
C HIS A 105 19.83 7.54 0.07
N ASP A 106 19.96 7.96 1.33
CA ASP A 106 19.02 8.88 1.98
C ASP A 106 19.01 10.26 1.32
N SER A 107 20.17 10.74 0.89
CA SER A 107 20.28 12.00 0.15
C SER A 107 19.56 11.94 -1.20
N VAL A 108 19.71 10.84 -1.95
CA VAL A 108 18.99 10.63 -3.21
C VAL A 108 17.49 10.57 -2.97
N ARG A 109 17.06 9.83 -1.94
CA ARG A 109 15.65 9.74 -1.54
C ARG A 109 15.05 11.12 -1.25
N ALA A 110 15.75 11.96 -0.50
CA ALA A 110 15.32 13.31 -0.18
C ALA A 110 15.18 14.19 -1.45
N GLU A 111 16.11 14.08 -2.40
CA GLU A 111 16.01 14.81 -3.67
C GLU A 111 14.86 14.30 -4.55
N LEU A 112 14.59 13.00 -4.58
CA LEU A 112 13.43 12.44 -5.28
C LEU A 112 12.11 12.90 -4.64
N SER A 113 12.04 12.97 -3.31
CA SER A 113 10.89 13.55 -2.59
C SER A 113 10.70 15.03 -2.93
N ARG A 114 11.78 15.82 -2.98
CA ARG A 114 11.74 17.22 -3.44
C ARG A 114 11.19 17.32 -4.88
N LEU A 115 11.61 16.42 -5.77
CA LEU A 115 11.13 16.38 -7.16
C LEU A 115 9.67 15.93 -7.28
N ALA A 116 9.19 15.05 -6.39
CA ALA A 116 7.78 14.72 -6.30
C ALA A 116 6.92 15.96 -5.97
N MET A 117 7.43 16.82 -5.08
CA MET A 117 6.79 18.08 -4.67
C MET A 117 7.06 19.27 -5.61
N SER A 118 7.93 19.12 -6.62
CA SER A 118 8.35 20.24 -7.49
C SER A 118 7.25 20.78 -8.41
N LYS A 119 6.18 20.01 -8.63
CA LYS A 119 5.02 20.36 -9.46
C LYS A 119 3.74 19.84 -8.82
N PRO A 120 2.58 20.45 -9.09
CA PRO A 120 1.29 19.87 -8.73
C PRO A 120 1.17 18.44 -9.24
N ARG A 121 0.72 17.53 -8.38
CA ARG A 121 0.51 16.11 -8.68
C ARG A 121 -0.96 15.76 -8.59
N THR A 122 -1.35 14.65 -9.19
CA THR A 122 -2.73 14.16 -9.16
C THR A 122 -2.85 12.87 -8.35
N TYR A 123 -4.03 12.64 -7.77
CA TYR A 123 -4.34 11.38 -7.09
C TYR A 123 -4.21 10.16 -8.03
N LYS A 124 -4.45 10.34 -9.33
CA LYS A 124 -4.26 9.28 -10.33
C LYS A 124 -2.79 8.92 -10.47
N GLU A 125 -1.91 9.91 -10.52
CA GLU A 125 -0.46 9.68 -10.56
C GLU A 125 0.05 8.95 -9.31
N VAL A 126 -0.51 9.23 -8.12
CA VAL A 126 -0.18 8.48 -6.88
C VAL A 126 -0.48 6.98 -7.04
N LEU A 127 -1.65 6.65 -7.59
CA LEU A 127 -2.04 5.26 -7.83
C LEU A 127 -1.14 4.58 -8.88
N ILE A 128 -0.86 5.27 -9.99
CA ILE A 128 0.03 4.75 -11.05
C ILE A 128 1.44 4.52 -10.49
N LEU A 129 1.93 5.41 -9.63
CA LEU A 129 3.25 5.27 -9.01
C LEU A 129 3.33 4.01 -8.16
N LYS A 130 2.31 3.77 -7.32
CA LYS A 130 2.19 2.59 -6.45
C LYS A 130 2.12 1.28 -7.25
N GLU A 131 1.39 1.30 -8.36
CA GLU A 131 1.29 0.16 -9.27
C GLU A 131 2.62 -0.12 -9.97
N ARG A 132 3.25 0.91 -10.56
CA ARG A 132 4.49 0.79 -11.33
C ARG A 132 5.66 0.24 -10.51
N PHE A 133 5.70 0.57 -9.22
CA PHE A 133 6.75 0.15 -8.29
C PHE A 133 6.32 -0.94 -7.31
N SER A 134 5.22 -1.65 -7.62
CA SER A 134 4.81 -2.83 -6.87
C SER A 134 5.82 -3.96 -7.03
N SER A 135 6.25 -4.55 -5.91
CA SER A 135 7.08 -5.77 -5.90
C SER A 135 6.35 -7.02 -6.43
N TYR A 136 5.03 -6.94 -6.58
CA TYR A 136 4.19 -8.03 -7.08
C TYR A 136 3.92 -7.90 -8.59
N THR A 137 4.49 -6.90 -9.24
CA THR A 137 4.41 -6.72 -10.69
C THR A 137 4.96 -7.96 -11.39
N GLY A 138 4.12 -8.64 -12.18
CA GLY A 138 4.50 -9.86 -12.90
C GLY A 138 4.34 -11.16 -12.11
N ASP A 139 3.80 -11.14 -10.88
CA ASP A 139 3.49 -12.36 -10.12
C ASP A 139 2.28 -13.10 -10.74
N VAL A 140 2.56 -14.02 -11.67
CA VAL A 140 1.54 -14.79 -12.40
C VAL A 140 0.69 -15.65 -11.47
N GLU A 141 1.27 -16.19 -10.40
CA GLU A 141 0.53 -17.04 -9.47
C GLU A 141 -0.47 -16.23 -8.65
N LEU A 142 -0.05 -15.06 -8.16
CA LEU A 142 -0.91 -14.13 -7.44
C LEU A 142 -2.08 -13.67 -8.33
N HIS A 143 -1.79 -13.27 -9.58
CA HIS A 143 -2.83 -12.87 -10.53
C HIS A 143 -3.83 -14.00 -10.78
N ARG A 144 -3.36 -15.21 -11.09
CA ARG A 144 -4.23 -16.37 -11.30
C ARG A 144 -5.13 -16.64 -10.08
N SER A 145 -4.57 -16.57 -8.88
CA SER A 145 -5.31 -16.81 -7.64
C SER A 145 -6.35 -15.73 -7.38
N ALA A 146 -6.05 -14.48 -7.72
CA ALA A 146 -7.02 -13.39 -7.69
C ALA A 146 -8.18 -13.64 -8.66
N GLU A 147 -7.90 -14.06 -9.90
CA GLU A 147 -8.93 -14.39 -10.91
C GLU A 147 -9.86 -15.52 -10.44
N GLU A 148 -9.33 -16.55 -9.78
CA GLU A 148 -10.13 -17.64 -9.22
C GLU A 148 -11.09 -17.16 -8.11
N ILE A 149 -10.72 -16.11 -7.38
CA ILE A 149 -11.50 -15.55 -6.28
C ILE A 149 -12.50 -14.49 -6.74
N ARG A 150 -12.22 -13.76 -7.84
CA ARG A 150 -13.05 -12.66 -8.35
C ARG A 150 -14.54 -12.97 -8.47
N PRO A 151 -14.99 -14.14 -8.98
CA PRO A 151 -16.41 -14.45 -9.07
C PRO A 151 -17.14 -14.33 -7.73
N PHE A 152 -16.49 -14.71 -6.61
CA PHE A 152 -17.08 -14.56 -5.28
C PHE A 152 -17.36 -13.09 -4.94
N PHE A 153 -16.41 -12.18 -5.22
CA PHE A 153 -16.61 -10.74 -4.96
C PHE A 153 -17.63 -10.11 -5.90
N ALA A 154 -17.69 -10.54 -7.16
CA ALA A 154 -18.70 -10.07 -8.12
C ALA A 154 -20.14 -10.46 -7.70
N GLU A 155 -20.32 -11.60 -7.02
CA GLU A 155 -21.64 -12.00 -6.49
C GLU A 155 -22.09 -11.12 -5.30
N LEU A 156 -21.16 -10.45 -4.58
CA LEU A 156 -21.52 -9.58 -3.46
C LEU A 156 -22.37 -8.38 -3.91
N ASP A 157 -22.14 -7.86 -5.12
CA ASP A 157 -22.91 -6.75 -5.69
C ASP A 157 -24.38 -7.09 -5.94
N LYS A 158 -24.69 -8.37 -6.18
CA LYS A 158 -26.05 -8.85 -6.41
C LYS A 158 -26.85 -9.01 -5.12
N ARG A 159 -26.17 -8.99 -3.97
CA ARG A 159 -26.82 -9.20 -2.67
C ARG A 159 -27.41 -7.90 -2.13
N PRO A 160 -28.64 -7.93 -1.58
CA PRO A 160 -29.21 -6.75 -0.96
C PRO A 160 -28.39 -6.34 0.27
N ALA A 161 -28.14 -5.04 0.42
CA ALA A 161 -27.60 -4.50 1.67
C ALA A 161 -28.63 -4.63 2.79
N CYS A 162 -28.17 -4.65 4.04
CA CYS A 162 -29.05 -4.60 5.21
C CYS A 162 -29.95 -3.34 5.11
N ARG A 163 -31.26 -3.51 5.38
CA ARG A 163 -32.23 -2.39 5.37
C ARG A 163 -32.57 -1.99 6.79
N GLY A 164 -32.79 -0.71 7.02
CA GLY A 164 -33.25 -0.18 8.30
C GLY A 164 -32.85 1.26 8.52
N ASN A 165 -33.28 1.81 9.65
CA ASN A 165 -32.76 3.09 10.15
C ASN A 165 -31.32 2.92 10.68
N LYS A 166 -30.68 4.03 11.08
CA LYS A 166 -29.29 4.03 11.56
C LYS A 166 -29.06 3.05 12.72
N GLU A 167 -29.98 2.94 13.68
CA GLU A 167 -29.84 2.04 14.83
C GLU A 167 -29.88 0.57 14.39
N GLN A 168 -30.79 0.23 13.47
CA GLN A 168 -30.91 -1.11 12.92
C GLN A 168 -29.67 -1.51 12.11
N ILE A 169 -29.13 -0.58 11.31
CA ILE A 169 -27.92 -0.81 10.52
C ILE A 169 -26.72 -1.08 11.44
N LEU A 170 -26.51 -0.23 12.46
CA LEU A 170 -25.40 -0.39 13.39
C LEU A 170 -25.54 -1.67 14.24
N SER A 171 -26.75 -1.99 14.68
CA SER A 171 -27.04 -3.24 15.41
C SER A 171 -26.76 -4.48 14.53
N ALA A 172 -27.22 -4.46 13.27
CA ALA A 172 -26.95 -5.54 12.33
C ALA A 172 -25.44 -5.74 12.08
N TYR A 173 -24.68 -4.64 11.92
CA TYR A 173 -23.23 -4.71 11.77
C TYR A 173 -22.58 -5.35 13.01
N ARG A 174 -22.91 -4.86 14.21
CA ARG A 174 -22.40 -5.41 15.48
C ARG A 174 -22.70 -6.90 15.62
N ASN A 175 -23.90 -7.34 15.23
CA ASN A 175 -24.27 -8.76 15.27
C ASN A 175 -23.42 -9.60 14.33
N VAL A 176 -23.14 -9.12 13.11
CA VAL A 176 -22.24 -9.83 12.17
C VAL A 176 -20.85 -10.01 12.78
N LEU A 177 -20.30 -8.95 13.39
CA LEU A 177 -18.99 -9.01 14.03
C LEU A 177 -18.99 -9.95 15.25
N ALA A 178 -19.96 -9.80 16.15
CA ALA A 178 -20.08 -10.61 17.35
C ALA A 178 -20.27 -12.10 17.01
N GLU A 179 -21.11 -12.44 16.04
CA GLU A 179 -21.28 -13.82 15.59
C GLU A 179 -20.02 -14.38 14.95
N THR A 180 -19.26 -13.58 14.20
CA THR A 180 -17.98 -14.02 13.63
C THR A 180 -16.96 -14.30 14.73
N LEU A 181 -16.86 -13.43 15.74
CA LEU A 181 -15.94 -13.61 16.86
C LEU A 181 -16.33 -14.79 17.75
N ASN A 182 -17.63 -15.03 17.95
CA ASN A 182 -18.11 -16.15 18.77
C ASN A 182 -17.92 -17.50 18.09
N ASN A 183 -18.13 -17.57 16.77
CA ASN A 183 -18.00 -18.82 16.02
C ASN A 183 -16.56 -19.10 15.57
N GLY A 184 -15.72 -18.07 15.50
CA GLY A 184 -14.41 -18.15 14.88
C GLY A 184 -14.49 -18.32 13.36
N ILE A 185 -13.32 -18.41 12.74
CA ILE A 185 -13.17 -18.71 11.30
C ILE A 185 -12.40 -20.02 11.21
N HIS A 186 -13.02 -21.07 10.66
CA HIS A 186 -12.47 -22.44 10.59
C HIS A 186 -12.39 -22.99 9.17
N GLY A 187 -11.99 -22.15 8.22
CA GLY A 187 -11.78 -22.54 6.83
C GLY A 187 -12.28 -21.52 5.82
N ASN A 188 -12.04 -21.80 4.54
CA ASN A 188 -12.44 -20.89 3.44
C ASN A 188 -13.96 -20.65 3.37
N GLY A 189 -14.79 -21.60 3.83
CA GLY A 189 -16.24 -21.43 3.91
C GLY A 189 -16.64 -20.34 4.91
N ASP A 190 -16.07 -20.35 6.11
CA ASP A 190 -16.36 -19.35 7.15
C ASP A 190 -15.78 -17.98 6.80
N LEU A 191 -14.61 -17.94 6.16
CA LEU A 191 -14.02 -16.71 5.64
C LEU A 191 -14.96 -16.03 4.61
N LYS A 192 -15.43 -16.79 3.62
CA LYS A 192 -16.43 -16.29 2.66
C LYS A 192 -17.72 -15.87 3.36
N LYS A 193 -18.18 -16.71 4.32
CA LYS A 193 -19.17 -16.44 5.38
C LYS A 193 -19.13 -15.00 5.88
N PHE A 194 -18.00 -14.70 6.51
CA PHE A 194 -17.71 -13.43 7.14
C PHE A 194 -17.69 -12.28 6.12
N ILE A 195 -16.88 -12.38 5.05
CA ILE A 195 -16.74 -11.32 4.05
C ILE A 195 -18.09 -10.94 3.45
N GLU A 196 -18.91 -11.93 3.14
CA GLU A 196 -20.21 -11.75 2.52
C GLU A 196 -21.20 -11.00 3.42
N ARG A 197 -21.32 -11.41 4.69
CA ARG A 197 -22.22 -10.76 5.64
C ARG A 197 -21.73 -9.37 6.00
N GLU A 198 -20.43 -9.20 6.10
CA GLU A 198 -19.79 -7.95 6.46
C GLU A 198 -19.85 -6.94 5.32
N ASP A 199 -19.70 -7.34 4.04
CA ASP A 199 -19.92 -6.47 2.88
C ASP A 199 -21.36 -5.94 2.84
N ALA A 200 -22.35 -6.79 3.09
CA ALA A 200 -23.76 -6.36 3.11
C ALA A 200 -24.05 -5.36 4.25
N ALA A 201 -23.46 -5.58 5.42
CA ALA A 201 -23.54 -4.64 6.55
C ALA A 201 -22.80 -3.33 6.26
N PHE A 202 -21.63 -3.40 5.63
CA PHE A 202 -20.82 -2.24 5.28
C PHE A 202 -21.46 -1.37 4.21
N ARG A 203 -22.06 -1.96 3.17
CA ARG A 203 -22.83 -1.20 2.17
C ARG A 203 -24.03 -0.50 2.79
N ALA A 204 -24.74 -1.16 3.72
CA ALA A 204 -25.82 -0.53 4.46
C ALA A 204 -25.31 0.65 5.31
N PHE A 205 -24.21 0.44 6.03
CA PHE A 205 -23.52 1.49 6.79
C PHE A 205 -23.18 2.71 5.92
N LEU A 206 -22.59 2.50 4.74
CA LEU A 206 -22.24 3.59 3.82
C LEU A 206 -23.48 4.32 3.26
N SER A 207 -24.59 3.62 3.05
CA SER A 207 -25.83 4.26 2.58
C SER A 207 -26.40 5.25 3.59
N GLY A 208 -26.22 4.98 4.89
CA GLY A 208 -26.62 5.84 6.01
C GLY A 208 -25.54 6.81 6.47
N LEU A 209 -24.36 6.85 5.83
CA LEU A 209 -23.16 7.51 6.38
C LEU A 209 -23.38 8.95 6.86
N HIS A 210 -24.08 9.77 6.09
CA HIS A 210 -24.42 11.16 6.43
C HIS A 210 -25.38 11.32 7.63
N GLU A 211 -26.19 10.30 7.95
CA GLU A 211 -27.17 10.31 9.06
C GLU A 211 -26.59 9.77 10.38
N LEU A 212 -25.38 9.20 10.34
CA LEU A 212 -24.76 8.58 11.52
C LEU A 212 -24.32 9.61 12.57
N GLY A 213 -24.10 10.87 12.18
CA GLY A 213 -23.77 11.96 13.11
C GLY A 213 -22.59 11.60 14.03
N GLU A 214 -22.77 11.80 15.34
CA GLU A 214 -21.78 11.48 16.37
C GLU A 214 -21.89 10.05 16.94
N ALA A 215 -22.49 9.11 16.20
CA ALA A 215 -22.58 7.72 16.66
C ALA A 215 -21.18 7.18 16.97
N ASN A 216 -21.00 6.63 18.18
CA ASN A 216 -19.75 5.98 18.53
C ASN A 216 -19.59 4.68 17.74
N MET A 217 -18.54 4.65 16.93
CA MET A 217 -18.18 3.56 16.01
C MET A 217 -16.92 2.80 16.45
N ALA A 218 -16.33 3.16 17.60
CA ALA A 218 -15.06 2.61 18.04
C ALA A 218 -15.13 1.09 18.30
N ASP A 219 -16.29 0.59 18.72
CA ASP A 219 -16.53 -0.83 18.90
C ASP A 219 -16.57 -1.58 17.56
N ILE A 220 -17.26 -1.03 16.56
CA ILE A 220 -17.30 -1.60 15.19
C ILE A 220 -15.89 -1.65 14.60
N THR A 221 -15.10 -0.57 14.73
CA THR A 221 -13.71 -0.55 14.23
C THR A 221 -12.88 -1.64 14.91
N ARG A 222 -12.85 -1.65 16.25
CA ARG A 222 -12.08 -2.62 17.03
C ARG A 222 -12.50 -4.06 16.75
N ASP A 223 -13.79 -4.34 16.68
CA ASP A 223 -14.28 -5.71 16.51
C ASP A 223 -14.16 -6.17 15.05
N THR A 224 -14.15 -5.24 14.08
CA THR A 224 -13.72 -5.52 12.70
C THR A 224 -12.26 -5.93 12.64
N GLU A 225 -11.36 -5.21 13.34
CA GLU A 225 -9.93 -5.57 13.42
C GLU A 225 -9.71 -6.96 14.04
N LYS A 226 -10.48 -7.30 15.08
CA LYS A 226 -10.45 -8.64 15.66
C LYS A 226 -10.92 -9.70 14.67
N CYS A 227 -12.02 -9.48 13.94
CA CYS A 227 -12.48 -10.43 12.91
C CYS A 227 -11.43 -10.62 11.81
N CYS A 228 -10.77 -9.54 11.37
CA CYS A 228 -9.65 -9.63 10.43
C CYS A 228 -8.49 -10.45 11.00
N SER A 229 -8.19 -10.31 12.29
CA SER A 229 -7.14 -11.08 12.97
C SER A 229 -7.48 -12.58 13.05
N GLU A 230 -8.76 -12.93 13.27
CA GLU A 230 -9.23 -14.32 13.26
C GLU A 230 -8.92 -15.04 11.95
N VAL A 231 -8.95 -14.33 10.80
CA VAL A 231 -8.57 -14.91 9.50
C VAL A 231 -7.11 -15.37 9.50
N PHE A 232 -6.21 -14.56 10.06
CA PHE A 232 -4.79 -14.92 10.14
C PHE A 232 -4.50 -15.93 11.26
N PHE A 233 -5.31 -15.98 12.32
CA PHE A 233 -5.24 -17.08 13.28
C PHE A 233 -5.71 -18.40 12.67
N ALA A 234 -6.74 -18.39 11.82
CA ALA A 234 -7.14 -19.57 11.04
C ALA A 234 -6.01 -20.04 10.09
N ALA A 235 -5.29 -19.09 9.48
CA ALA A 235 -4.11 -19.40 8.69
C ALA A 235 -2.97 -20.00 9.54
N GLY A 236 -2.73 -19.46 10.73
CA GLY A 236 -1.75 -20.01 11.68
C GLY A 236 -2.10 -21.43 12.17
N ARG A 237 -3.40 -21.72 12.27
CA ARG A 237 -3.95 -23.06 12.55
C ARG A 237 -3.97 -24.00 11.34
N LYS A 238 -3.55 -23.52 10.15
CA LYS A 238 -3.56 -24.24 8.87
C LYS A 238 -4.96 -24.65 8.39
N GLU A 239 -6.01 -24.01 8.89
CA GLU A 239 -7.39 -24.22 8.44
C GLU A 239 -7.68 -23.45 7.14
N ILE A 240 -6.91 -22.38 6.90
CA ILE A 240 -6.87 -21.59 5.67
C ILE A 240 -5.41 -21.46 5.25
N THR A 241 -5.13 -21.36 3.96
CA THR A 241 -3.76 -21.08 3.52
C THR A 241 -3.42 -19.60 3.77
N TYR A 242 -2.17 -19.30 4.11
CA TYR A 242 -1.75 -17.91 4.30
C TYR A 242 -1.97 -17.06 3.03
N LYS A 243 -1.76 -17.68 1.87
CA LYS A 243 -2.03 -17.09 0.56
C LYS A 243 -3.50 -16.72 0.38
N ASP A 244 -4.43 -17.64 0.64
CA ASP A 244 -5.87 -17.35 0.54
C ASP A 244 -6.28 -16.24 1.52
N ALA A 245 -5.85 -16.34 2.78
CA ALA A 245 -6.10 -15.31 3.79
C ALA A 245 -5.65 -13.93 3.31
N THR A 246 -4.43 -13.82 2.78
CA THR A 246 -3.89 -12.56 2.25
C THR A 246 -4.71 -12.04 1.05
N ILE A 247 -5.01 -12.88 0.06
CA ILE A 247 -5.71 -12.44 -1.15
C ILE A 247 -7.17 -12.05 -0.85
N TYR A 248 -7.90 -12.86 -0.09
CA TYR A 248 -9.29 -12.54 0.30
C TYR A 248 -9.36 -11.25 1.12
N MET A 249 -8.43 -11.05 2.06
CA MET A 249 -8.43 -9.85 2.90
C MET A 249 -7.98 -8.59 2.14
N ALA A 250 -7.05 -8.72 1.20
CA ALA A 250 -6.68 -7.63 0.30
C ALA A 250 -7.85 -7.23 -0.60
N LEU A 251 -8.47 -8.18 -1.31
CA LEU A 251 -9.64 -7.90 -2.16
C LEU A 251 -10.83 -7.32 -1.37
N ARG A 252 -11.06 -7.79 -0.13
CA ARG A 252 -12.05 -7.18 0.76
C ARG A 252 -11.68 -5.73 1.08
N THR A 253 -10.42 -5.46 1.40
CA THR A 253 -9.93 -4.12 1.75
C THR A 253 -10.09 -3.17 0.56
N ASP A 254 -9.64 -3.59 -0.62
CA ASP A 254 -9.77 -2.86 -1.88
C ASP A 254 -11.21 -2.47 -2.17
N ARG A 255 -12.11 -3.45 -2.11
CA ARG A 255 -13.55 -3.25 -2.32
C ARG A 255 -14.12 -2.24 -1.33
N ARG A 256 -13.77 -2.32 -0.04
CA ARG A 256 -14.23 -1.36 0.97
C ARG A 256 -13.73 0.05 0.69
N LEU A 257 -12.47 0.20 0.31
CA LEU A 257 -11.89 1.51 -0.02
C LEU A 257 -12.59 2.15 -1.20
N ILE A 258 -12.85 1.39 -2.27
CA ILE A 258 -13.58 1.87 -3.45
C ILE A 258 -15.01 2.28 -3.08
N GLN A 259 -15.74 1.43 -2.36
CA GLN A 259 -17.11 1.73 -1.93
C GLN A 259 -17.17 2.96 -1.03
N ASN A 260 -16.22 3.09 -0.11
CA ASN A 260 -16.11 4.22 0.80
C ASN A 260 -15.97 5.55 0.03
N VAL A 261 -14.99 5.64 -0.87
CA VAL A 261 -14.79 6.84 -1.68
C VAL A 261 -16.01 7.15 -2.53
N ARG A 262 -16.63 6.14 -3.17
CA ARG A 262 -17.84 6.34 -3.97
C ARG A 262 -18.95 6.97 -3.14
N ALA A 263 -19.23 6.42 -1.96
CA ALA A 263 -20.27 6.91 -1.07
C ALA A 263 -19.99 8.36 -0.61
N CYS A 264 -18.74 8.67 -0.25
CA CYS A 264 -18.34 10.03 0.11
C CYS A 264 -18.55 11.01 -1.05
N LEU A 265 -18.05 10.69 -2.26
CA LEU A 265 -18.18 11.55 -3.44
C LEU A 265 -19.65 11.79 -3.79
N ASP A 266 -20.51 10.76 -3.72
CA ASP A 266 -21.93 10.89 -4.03
C ASP A 266 -22.68 11.74 -2.99
N ASN A 267 -22.38 11.57 -1.69
CA ASN A 267 -22.96 12.38 -0.62
C ASN A 267 -22.54 13.85 -0.74
N ILE A 268 -21.28 14.14 -1.06
CA ILE A 268 -20.79 15.50 -1.32
C ILE A 268 -21.47 16.09 -2.55
N ARG A 269 -21.61 15.32 -3.64
CA ARG A 269 -22.29 15.76 -4.85
C ARG A 269 -23.75 16.16 -4.58
N ARG A 270 -24.43 15.41 -3.70
CA ARG A 270 -25.83 15.64 -3.30
C ARG A 270 -25.99 16.69 -2.19
N GLY A 271 -24.92 17.30 -1.70
CA GLY A 271 -25.00 18.32 -0.64
C GLY A 271 -25.41 17.76 0.73
N LYS A 272 -25.14 16.48 0.99
CA LYS A 272 -25.51 15.81 2.25
C LYS A 272 -24.52 16.06 3.41
N VAL A 273 -23.35 16.61 3.10
CA VAL A 273 -22.32 16.96 4.08
C VAL A 273 -22.47 18.43 4.41
N VAL A 274 -22.77 18.74 5.68
CA VAL A 274 -23.15 20.11 6.09
C VAL A 274 -22.38 20.65 7.28
N THR A 275 -21.75 19.78 8.09
CA THR A 275 -20.96 20.22 9.25
C THR A 275 -19.45 20.07 9.01
N SER A 276 -18.65 20.86 9.73
CA SER A 276 -17.19 20.81 9.66
C SER A 276 -16.62 19.45 10.08
N GLU A 277 -17.21 18.82 11.09
CA GLU A 277 -16.80 17.50 11.59
C GLU A 277 -17.05 16.42 10.53
N GLN A 278 -18.21 16.48 9.86
CA GLN A 278 -18.51 15.58 8.73
C GLN A 278 -17.54 15.83 7.57
N ALA A 279 -17.29 17.09 7.22
CA ALA A 279 -16.36 17.43 6.14
C ALA A 279 -14.96 16.87 6.43
N GLN A 280 -14.45 17.01 7.66
CA GLN A 280 -13.16 16.47 8.06
C GLN A 280 -13.12 14.93 7.96
N ALA A 281 -14.17 14.25 8.44
CA ALA A 281 -14.27 12.79 8.33
C ALA A 281 -14.27 12.34 6.86
N TYR A 282 -14.99 13.05 6.00
CA TYR A 282 -15.06 12.73 4.57
C TYR A 282 -13.74 12.95 3.85
N VAL A 283 -12.95 13.98 4.20
CA VAL A 283 -11.59 14.15 3.67
C VAL A 283 -10.75 12.90 3.98
N TRP A 284 -10.75 12.44 5.23
CA TRP A 284 -10.00 11.25 5.63
C TRP A 284 -10.46 9.99 4.90
N MET A 285 -11.78 9.80 4.78
CA MET A 285 -12.37 8.65 4.09
C MET A 285 -12.04 8.63 2.59
N ILE A 286 -12.03 9.80 1.93
CA ILE A 286 -11.65 9.93 0.51
C ILE A 286 -10.15 9.68 0.32
N LEU A 287 -9.30 10.12 1.25
CA LEU A 287 -7.84 9.95 1.15
C LEU A 287 -7.37 8.50 1.33
N GLN A 288 -8.20 7.66 1.94
CA GLN A 288 -7.80 6.35 2.42
C GLN A 288 -7.17 5.44 1.34
N PRO A 289 -7.71 5.29 0.11
CA PRO A 289 -7.08 4.43 -0.89
C PRO A 289 -5.71 4.96 -1.33
N TYR A 290 -5.55 6.28 -1.46
CA TYR A 290 -4.26 6.87 -1.87
C TYR A 290 -3.20 6.73 -0.79
N ALA A 291 -3.59 6.73 0.49
CA ALA A 291 -2.67 6.50 1.61
C ALA A 291 -2.36 5.01 1.81
N SER A 292 -3.37 4.13 1.77
CA SER A 292 -3.26 2.76 2.29
C SER A 292 -3.09 1.65 1.26
N LEU A 293 -3.51 1.83 0.00
CA LEU A 293 -3.30 0.80 -1.03
C LEU A 293 -1.79 0.61 -1.24
N ASP A 294 -1.29 -0.59 -1.04
CA ASP A 294 0.10 -0.96 -1.26
C ASP A 294 0.28 -1.68 -2.61
N GLY A 295 1.50 -2.12 -2.91
CA GLY A 295 1.78 -2.83 -4.15
C GLY A 295 0.96 -4.12 -4.31
N LEU A 296 0.71 -4.85 -3.22
CA LEU A 296 -0.09 -6.07 -3.24
C LEU A 296 -1.54 -5.76 -3.66
N CYS A 297 -2.16 -4.81 -2.97
CA CYS A 297 -3.53 -4.36 -3.25
C CYS A 297 -3.65 -3.86 -4.70
N MET A 298 -2.74 -2.98 -5.13
CA MET A 298 -2.71 -2.46 -6.51
C MET A 298 -2.59 -3.58 -7.57
N THR A 299 -1.92 -4.67 -7.24
CA THR A 299 -1.74 -5.83 -8.14
C THR A 299 -3.00 -6.69 -8.21
N LEU A 300 -3.75 -6.80 -7.11
CA LEU A 300 -4.95 -7.64 -7.01
C LEU A 300 -6.21 -7.01 -7.62
N LEU A 301 -6.27 -5.68 -7.68
CA LEU A 301 -7.37 -4.94 -8.31
C LEU A 301 -7.64 -5.40 -9.74
N SER A 302 -8.92 -5.56 -10.09
CA SER A 302 -9.34 -5.78 -11.47
C SER A 302 -9.10 -4.54 -12.34
N PRO A 303 -8.98 -4.69 -13.68
CA PRO A 303 -8.94 -3.55 -14.58
C PRO A 303 -10.10 -2.57 -14.36
N GLU A 304 -11.31 -3.08 -14.11
CA GLU A 304 -12.51 -2.29 -13.84
C GLU A 304 -12.43 -1.53 -12.52
N ASP A 305 -11.87 -2.15 -11.47
CA ASP A 305 -11.65 -1.50 -10.18
C ASP A 305 -10.60 -0.40 -10.28
N LYS A 306 -9.51 -0.63 -11.03
CA LYS A 306 -8.47 0.39 -11.30
C LYS A 306 -9.04 1.59 -12.04
N GLU A 307 -9.81 1.36 -13.10
CA GLU A 307 -10.46 2.45 -13.83
C GLU A 307 -11.48 3.19 -12.96
N THR A 308 -12.16 2.48 -12.06
CA THR A 308 -13.05 3.10 -11.08
C THR A 308 -12.30 4.00 -10.10
N LEU A 309 -11.16 3.56 -9.57
CA LEU A 309 -10.28 4.39 -8.74
C LEU A 309 -9.71 5.58 -9.50
N TYR A 310 -9.30 5.43 -10.76
CA TYR A 310 -8.81 6.55 -11.56
C TYR A 310 -9.88 7.61 -11.82
N ARG A 311 -11.12 7.21 -12.06
CA ARG A 311 -12.25 8.16 -12.16
C ARG A 311 -12.48 8.87 -10.84
N MET A 312 -12.49 8.15 -9.72
CA MET A 312 -12.60 8.77 -8.39
C MET A 312 -11.46 9.74 -8.09
N ALA A 313 -10.24 9.41 -8.51
CA ALA A 313 -9.06 10.26 -8.38
C ALA A 313 -9.22 11.58 -9.15
N ALA A 314 -9.84 11.54 -10.33
CA ALA A 314 -10.17 12.74 -11.09
C ALA A 314 -11.32 13.56 -10.47
N GLU A 315 -12.28 12.89 -9.80
CA GLU A 315 -13.39 13.56 -9.10
C GLU A 315 -12.98 14.19 -7.75
N THR A 316 -11.91 13.67 -7.12
CA THR A 316 -11.49 14.01 -5.75
C THR A 316 -11.19 15.51 -5.55
N PRO A 317 -10.43 16.21 -6.40
CA PRO A 317 -10.16 17.64 -6.21
C PRO A 317 -11.42 18.50 -6.15
N ALA A 318 -12.40 18.22 -7.03
CA ALA A 318 -13.67 18.95 -7.04
C ALA A 318 -14.52 18.68 -5.79
N ALA A 319 -14.43 17.46 -5.24
CA ALA A 319 -15.09 17.14 -3.97
C ALA A 319 -14.43 17.89 -2.80
N PHE A 320 -13.10 17.95 -2.77
CA PHE A 320 -12.34 18.69 -1.75
C PHE A 320 -12.60 20.18 -1.79
N GLU A 321 -12.72 20.78 -2.98
CA GLU A 321 -13.13 22.18 -3.12
C GLU A 321 -14.53 22.45 -2.53
N LYS A 322 -15.47 21.50 -2.66
CA LYS A 322 -16.78 21.62 -1.99
C LYS A 322 -16.68 21.53 -0.47
N LEU A 323 -15.87 20.60 0.04
CA LEU A 323 -15.65 20.44 1.48
C LEU A 323 -14.91 21.63 2.11
N ARG A 324 -13.97 22.24 1.37
CA ARG A 324 -13.22 23.44 1.78
C ARG A 324 -14.13 24.60 2.15
N ARG A 325 -15.29 24.72 1.51
CA ARG A 325 -16.30 25.76 1.82
C ARG A 325 -17.03 25.55 3.14
N ILE A 326 -16.96 24.34 3.69
CA ILE A 326 -17.58 23.95 4.97
C ILE A 326 -16.54 24.02 6.10
N LEU A 327 -15.30 23.65 5.81
CA LEU A 327 -14.22 23.61 6.79
C LEU A 327 -13.78 25.02 7.23
N PRO A 328 -13.37 25.21 8.50
CA PRO A 328 -12.77 26.46 8.95
C PRO A 328 -11.46 26.73 8.20
N SER A 329 -11.15 28.01 7.97
CA SER A 329 -10.12 28.54 7.08
C SER A 329 -8.65 28.27 7.51
N GLU A 330 -8.32 27.11 8.06
CA GLU A 330 -6.97 26.76 8.48
C GLU A 330 -6.42 25.55 7.70
N GLY A 331 -5.28 25.74 7.03
CA GLY A 331 -4.46 24.65 6.48
C GLY A 331 -4.78 24.22 5.04
N ASP A 332 -4.74 25.17 4.11
CA ASP A 332 -5.09 25.02 2.69
C ASP A 332 -4.05 24.25 1.85
N ARG A 333 -3.77 22.98 2.21
CA ARG A 333 -2.81 22.13 1.48
C ARG A 333 -3.44 20.90 0.82
N LEU A 334 -4.77 20.89 0.64
CA LEU A 334 -5.47 19.78 -0.02
C LEU A 334 -4.96 19.53 -1.45
N ASP A 335 -4.52 20.60 -2.13
CA ASP A 335 -3.97 20.54 -3.49
C ASP A 335 -2.53 19.98 -3.54
N GLU A 336 -1.82 20.00 -2.41
CA GLU A 336 -0.46 19.45 -2.29
C GLU A 336 -0.44 17.98 -1.84
N LEU A 337 -1.56 17.47 -1.33
CA LEU A 337 -1.67 16.11 -0.79
C LEU A 337 -1.20 15.01 -1.76
N PRO A 338 -1.50 15.06 -3.08
CA PRO A 338 -0.97 14.05 -3.99
C PRO A 338 0.57 14.00 -4.00
N GLY A 339 1.23 15.16 -3.96
CA GLY A 339 2.69 15.23 -3.88
C GLY A 339 3.21 14.65 -2.56
N MET A 340 2.57 15.00 -1.43
CA MET A 340 2.95 14.46 -0.11
C MET A 340 2.78 12.94 -0.04
N LEU A 341 1.72 12.40 -0.66
CA LEU A 341 1.49 10.96 -0.75
C LEU A 341 2.56 10.26 -1.60
N MET A 342 3.03 10.90 -2.67
CA MET A 342 4.18 10.38 -3.43
C MET A 342 5.46 10.41 -2.60
N GLU A 343 5.72 11.47 -1.83
CA GLU A 343 6.87 11.55 -0.92
C GLU A 343 6.83 10.42 0.11
N ILE A 344 5.67 10.17 0.74
CA ILE A 344 5.48 9.05 1.68
C ILE A 344 5.77 7.71 0.99
N PHE A 345 5.32 7.54 -0.25
CA PHE A 345 5.59 6.33 -1.02
C PHE A 345 7.08 6.17 -1.35
N ILE A 346 7.73 7.22 -1.87
CA ILE A 346 9.18 7.23 -2.15
C ILE A 346 9.98 6.92 -0.89
N ALA A 347 9.54 7.43 0.27
CA ALA A 347 10.19 7.17 1.55
C ALA A 347 10.16 5.68 1.94
N SER A 348 9.18 4.92 1.44
CA SER A 348 9.00 3.49 1.70
C SER A 348 9.73 2.55 0.72
N LEU A 349 10.26 3.09 -0.39
CA LEU A 349 10.81 2.29 -1.49
C LEU A 349 12.15 1.63 -1.23
#